data_AF-A0A1H9W212-F1
#
_entry.id   AF-A0A1H9W212-F1
#
_cell.length_a   1.000
_cell.length_b   1.000
_cell.length_c   1.000
_cell.angle_alpha   90.00
_cell.angle_beta   90.00
_cell.angle_gamma   90.00
#
_symmetry.space_group_name_H-M   'P 1'
#
loop_
_entity.id
_entity.type
_entity.pdbx_description
1 polymer ?
#
loop_
_entity_poly.entity_id
_entity_poly.type
_entity_poly.pdbx_seq_one_letter_code
_entity_poly.pdbx_strand_id
1 'polypeptide(L)'
;MTVAGVFFGISANNPGWKIAAAGIIPIMGFWLLDSYFLRQERLFRRLYDDVRRPAIPVELFSMNVQPYHRTVPWCAVIRSHTMVNFYGTLALVDIAFIVSGIIRVTRT
;
A
#
# COMPACT_ATOMS: atom_id res chain seq x y z
N MET A 1 0.24 7.45 6.39
CA MET A 1 -0.78 8.47 6.04
C MET A 1 -0.44 9.89 6.50
N THR A 2 0.21 10.12 7.66
CA THR A 2 0.53 11.47 8.17
C THR A 2 1.43 12.28 7.22
N VAL A 3 2.51 11.69 6.71
CA VAL A 3 3.43 12.35 5.76
C VAL A 3 2.72 12.71 4.45
N ALA A 4 1.95 11.78 3.88
CA ALA A 4 1.17 12.04 2.66
C ALA A 4 0.17 13.20 2.86
N GLY A 5 -0.52 13.24 4.00
CA GLY A 5 -1.44 14.33 4.35
C GLY A 5 -0.76 15.70 4.45
N VAL A 6 0.49 15.75 4.95
CA VAL A 6 1.29 16.99 4.97
C VAL A 6 1.60 17.48 3.55
N PHE A 7 2.01 16.60 2.65
CA PHE A 7 2.25 16.97 1.24
C PHE A 7 0.98 17.46 0.55
N PHE A 8 -0.16 16.80 0.79
CA PHE A 8 -1.47 17.26 0.31
C PHE A 8 -1.83 18.66 0.83
N GLY A 9 -1.67 18.90 2.14
CA GLY A 9 -1.94 20.20 2.75
C GLY A 9 -1.04 21.32 2.22
N ILE A 10 0.25 21.04 2.00
CA ILE A 10 1.19 22.01 1.42
C ILE A 10 0.86 22.29 -0.05
N SER A 11 0.46 21.28 -0.83
CA SER A 11 0.06 21.44 -2.22
C SER A 11 -1.18 22.32 -2.40
N ALA A 12 -2.08 22.37 -1.41
CA ALA A 12 -3.26 23.23 -1.44
C ALA A 12 -2.91 24.72 -1.34
N ASN A 13 -1.82 25.06 -0.63
CA ASN A 13 -1.42 26.46 -0.39
C ASN A 13 -0.43 26.99 -1.44
N ASN A 14 0.40 26.13 -2.02
CA ASN A 14 1.32 26.45 -3.12
C ASN A 14 1.18 25.40 -4.23
N PRO A 15 0.40 25.65 -5.30
CA PRO A 15 0.13 24.69 -6.37
C PRO A 15 1.32 24.57 -7.34
N GLY A 16 2.52 24.30 -6.80
CA GLY A 16 3.65 23.87 -7.59
C GLY A 16 3.47 22.40 -7.95
N TRP A 17 3.34 22.08 -9.23
CA TRP A 17 3.21 20.70 -9.73
C TRP A 17 4.29 19.76 -9.17
N LYS A 18 5.48 20.29 -8.86
CA LYS A 18 6.61 19.58 -8.24
C LYS A 18 6.30 19.06 -6.82
N ILE A 19 5.53 19.83 -6.03
CA ILE A 19 5.16 19.48 -4.65
C ILE A 19 4.11 18.38 -4.67
N ALA A 20 3.11 18.49 -5.55
CA ALA A 20 2.12 17.44 -5.76
C ALA A 20 2.77 16.14 -6.24
N ALA A 21 3.70 16.20 -7.21
CA ALA A 21 4.45 15.03 -7.67
C ALA A 21 5.29 14.35 -6.56
N ALA A 22 5.78 15.12 -5.58
CA ALA A 22 6.49 14.56 -4.42
C ALA A 22 5.56 13.74 -3.49
N GLY A 23 4.25 14.02 -3.47
CA GLY A 23 3.24 13.29 -2.71
C GLY A 23 3.03 11.84 -3.16
N ILE A 24 3.33 11.53 -4.44
CA ILE A 24 3.24 10.17 -4.97
C ILE A 24 4.21 9.21 -4.25
N ILE A 25 5.38 9.70 -3.84
CA ILE A 25 6.43 8.88 -3.20
C ILE A 25 5.91 8.22 -1.89
N PRO A 26 5.41 8.99 -0.90
CA PRO A 26 4.85 8.37 0.30
C PRO A 26 3.59 7.55 0.02
N ILE A 27 2.75 7.92 -0.96
CA ILE A 27 1.56 7.12 -1.34
C ILE A 27 1.99 5.72 -1.80
N MET A 28 2.95 5.62 -2.72
CA MET A 28 3.47 4.33 -3.18
C MET A 28 4.19 3.56 -2.06
N GLY A 29 4.98 4.25 -1.24
CA GLY A 29 5.68 3.62 -0.12
C GLY A 29 4.72 3.00 0.89
N PHE A 30 3.68 3.73 1.28
CA PHE A 30 2.64 3.19 2.17
C PHE A 30 1.83 2.07 1.50
N TRP A 31 1.52 2.17 0.20
CA TRP A 31 0.81 1.09 -0.51
C TRP A 31 1.60 -0.22 -0.45
N LEU A 32 2.91 -0.15 -0.69
CA LEU A 32 3.78 -1.32 -0.67
C LEU A 32 3.87 -1.94 0.73
N LEU A 33 4.06 -1.10 1.74
CA LEU A 33 4.23 -1.50 3.12
C LEU A 33 2.95 -2.15 3.67
N ASP A 34 1.80 -1.54 3.44
CA ASP A 34 0.52 -2.09 3.88
C ASP A 34 0.17 -3.38 3.14
N SER A 35 0.51 -3.49 1.84
CA SER A 35 0.39 -4.75 1.09
C SER A 35 1.31 -5.84 1.63
N TYR A 36 2.51 -5.48 2.09
CA TYR A 36 3.44 -6.40 2.72
C TYR A 36 2.87 -6.95 4.04
N PHE A 37 2.33 -6.08 4.90
CA PHE A 37 1.72 -6.51 6.17
C PHE A 37 0.48 -7.38 5.96
N LEU A 38 -0.41 -7.03 5.02
CA LEU A 38 -1.56 -7.87 4.67
C LEU A 38 -1.15 -9.26 4.18
N ARG A 39 -0.04 -9.35 3.46
CA ARG A 39 0.49 -10.63 3.01
C ARG A 39 1.00 -11.45 4.17
N GLN A 40 1.74 -10.83 5.08
CA GLN A 40 2.30 -11.48 6.26
C GLN A 40 1.18 -12.01 7.17
N GLU A 41 0.08 -11.26 7.35
CA GLU A 41 -1.12 -11.72 8.06
C GLU A 41 -1.71 -13.00 7.43
N ARG A 42 -1.90 -13.00 6.10
CA ARG A 42 -2.45 -14.17 5.38
C ARG A 42 -1.54 -15.40 5.49
N LEU A 43 -0.23 -15.20 5.47
CA LEU A 43 0.76 -16.28 5.63
C LEU A 43 0.72 -16.86 7.05
N PHE A 44 0.65 -16.00 8.08
CA PHE A 44 0.52 -16.47 9.47
C PHE A 44 -0.81 -17.18 9.73
N ARG A 45 -1.91 -16.74 9.11
CA ARG A 45 -3.20 -17.44 9.20
C ARG A 45 -3.09 -18.87 8.68
N ARG A 46 -2.37 -19.08 7.57
CA ARG A 46 -2.11 -20.43 7.01
C ARG A 46 -1.24 -21.29 7.91
N LEU A 47 -0.17 -20.73 8.47
CA LEU A 47 0.69 -21.43 9.43
C LEU A 47 -0.14 -21.87 10.65
N TYR A 48 -1.01 -21.00 11.17
CA TYR A 48 -1.89 -21.31 12.29
C TYR A 48 -2.93 -22.39 11.96
N ASP A 49 -3.53 -22.32 10.76
CA ASP A 49 -4.48 -23.34 10.29
C ASP A 49 -3.86 -24.75 10.26
N ASP A 50 -2.56 -24.84 9.97
CA ASP A 50 -1.81 -26.10 9.99
C ASP A 50 -1.41 -26.53 11.40
N VAL A 51 -0.98 -25.60 12.27
CA VAL A 51 -0.69 -25.88 13.69
C VAL A 51 -1.91 -26.48 14.42
N ARG A 52 -3.13 -26.05 14.05
CA ARG A 52 -4.36 -26.59 14.63
C ARG A 52 -4.61 -28.06 14.25
N ARG A 53 -4.03 -28.56 13.14
CA ARG A 53 -4.30 -29.90 12.62
C ARG A 53 -3.27 -30.89 13.18
N PRO A 54 -3.67 -31.86 14.01
CA PRO A 54 -2.73 -32.78 14.68
C PRO A 54 -1.97 -33.71 13.71
N ALA A 55 -2.42 -33.82 12.45
CA ALA A 55 -1.78 -34.63 11.42
C ALA A 55 -0.59 -33.93 10.74
N ILE A 56 -0.39 -32.62 10.94
CA ILE A 56 0.66 -31.85 10.28
C ILE A 56 1.76 -31.55 11.30
N PRO A 57 2.98 -32.11 11.15
CA PRO A 57 4.08 -31.82 12.05
C PRO A 57 4.59 -30.40 11.78
N VAL A 58 4.21 -29.45 12.64
CA VAL A 58 4.78 -28.10 12.67
C VAL A 58 5.65 -27.98 13.91
N GLU A 59 6.86 -27.44 13.75
CA GLU A 59 7.76 -27.18 14.87
C GLU A 59 7.11 -26.20 15.86
N LEU A 60 7.14 -26.57 17.15
CA LEU A 60 6.50 -25.80 18.22
C LEU A 60 7.12 -24.40 18.29
N PHE A 61 6.28 -23.35 18.25
CA PHE A 61 6.69 -21.94 18.22
C PHE A 61 7.45 -21.48 16.97
N SER A 62 7.49 -22.27 15.91
CA SER A 62 8.09 -21.82 14.65
C SER A 62 7.29 -20.66 14.05
N MET A 63 7.97 -19.54 13.77
CA MET A 63 7.40 -18.40 13.02
C MET A 63 7.78 -18.45 11.54
N ASN A 64 8.20 -19.62 11.05
CA ASN A 64 8.65 -19.78 9.68
C ASN A 64 7.46 -19.84 8.71
N VAL A 65 7.23 -18.73 8.00
CA VAL A 65 6.19 -18.62 6.97
C VAL A 65 6.68 -18.95 5.55
N GLN A 66 7.96 -19.29 5.37
CA GLN A 66 8.54 -19.59 4.06
C GLN A 66 7.79 -20.69 3.28
N PRO A 67 7.36 -21.81 3.90
CA PRO A 67 6.62 -22.87 3.19
C PRO A 67 5.33 -22.37 2.54
N TYR A 68 4.71 -21.35 3.14
CA TYR A 68 3.42 -20.80 2.72
C TYR A 68 3.55 -19.70 1.67
N HIS A 69 4.76 -19.24 1.35
CA HIS A 69 5.00 -18.07 0.51
C HIS A 69 4.38 -18.17 -0.90
N ARG A 70 4.33 -19.40 -1.45
CA ARG A 70 3.70 -19.70 -2.76
C ARG A 70 2.17 -19.64 -2.72
N THR A 71 1.58 -19.83 -1.54
CA THR A 71 0.13 -19.87 -1.38
C THR A 71 -0.54 -18.49 -1.35
N VAL A 72 0.25 -17.45 -1.07
CA VAL A 72 -0.19 -16.05 -1.05
C VAL A 72 0.73 -15.23 -1.96
N PRO A 73 0.43 -15.16 -3.28
CA PRO A 73 1.25 -14.43 -4.23
C PRO A 73 1.18 -12.92 -3.96
N TRP A 74 2.31 -12.24 -4.13
CA TRP A 74 2.46 -10.81 -3.81
C TRP A 74 1.49 -9.93 -4.62
N CYS A 75 1.33 -10.22 -5.91
CA CYS A 75 0.43 -9.48 -6.80
C CYS A 75 -1.04 -9.57 -6.38
N ALA A 76 -1.47 -10.69 -5.80
CA ALA A 76 -2.84 -10.84 -5.33
C ALA A 76 -3.13 -10.01 -4.06
N VAL A 77 -2.10 -9.66 -3.30
CA VAL A 77 -2.24 -8.81 -2.11
C VAL A 77 -2.22 -7.35 -2.49
N ILE A 78 -1.31 -6.94 -3.38
CA ILE A 78 -1.25 -5.57 -3.92
C ILE A 78 -2.56 -5.21 -4.64
N ARG A 79 -3.13 -6.16 -5.39
CA ARG A 79 -4.42 -6.01 -6.10
C ARG A 79 -5.63 -6.38 -5.24
N SER A 80 -5.50 -6.38 -3.92
CA SER A 80 -6.64 -6.56 -3.02
C SER A 80 -7.68 -5.46 -3.26
N HIS A 81 -8.97 -5.80 -3.27
CA HIS A 81 -10.07 -4.85 -3.52
C HIS A 81 -10.03 -3.65 -2.57
N THR A 82 -9.76 -3.89 -1.28
CA THR A 82 -9.61 -2.83 -0.27
C THR A 82 -8.43 -1.90 -0.57
N MET A 83 -7.33 -2.48 -1.06
CA MET A 83 -6.10 -1.76 -1.33
C MET A 83 -6.21 -0.89 -2.57
N VAL A 84 -6.75 -1.46 -3.65
CA VAL A 84 -6.97 -0.76 -4.91
C VAL A 84 -7.96 0.39 -4.72
N ASN A 85 -9.04 0.19 -3.98
CA ASN A 85 -10.01 1.27 -3.76
C ASN A 85 -9.41 2.41 -2.92
N PHE A 86 -8.70 2.09 -1.84
CA PHE A 86 -8.15 3.11 -0.96
C PHE A 86 -7.04 3.92 -1.64
N TYR A 87 -6.02 3.24 -2.18
CA TYR A 87 -4.89 3.92 -2.83
C TYR A 87 -5.25 4.45 -4.22
N GLY A 88 -6.19 3.83 -4.92
CA GLY A 88 -6.70 4.32 -6.20
C GLY A 88 -7.45 5.63 -6.05
N THR A 89 -8.27 5.78 -5.00
CA THR A 89 -8.96 7.05 -4.71
C THR A 89 -7.96 8.14 -4.34
N LEU A 90 -6.96 7.84 -3.50
CA LEU A 90 -5.90 8.78 -3.15
C LEU A 90 -5.08 9.21 -4.37
N ALA A 91 -4.71 8.27 -5.24
CA ALA A 91 -3.97 8.55 -6.46
C ALA A 91 -4.79 9.39 -7.45
N LEU A 92 -6.09 9.13 -7.60
CA LEU A 92 -6.98 9.93 -8.44
C LEU A 92 -7.03 11.39 -7.99
N VAL A 93 -7.16 11.62 -6.68
CA VAL A 93 -7.17 12.97 -6.11
C VAL A 93 -5.82 13.66 -6.35
N ASP A 94 -4.70 12.97 -6.10
CA ASP A 94 -3.36 13.54 -6.32
C ASP A 94 -3.11 13.92 -7.79
N ILE A 95 -3.52 13.06 -8.72
CA ILE A 95 -3.43 13.32 -10.17
C ILE A 95 -4.25 14.56 -10.55
N ALA A 96 -5.47 14.71 -10.00
CA ALA A 96 -6.29 15.90 -10.26
C ALA A 96 -5.60 17.20 -9.78
N PHE A 97 -4.91 17.16 -8.63
CA PHE A 97 -4.10 18.27 -8.14
C PHE A 97 -2.90 18.56 -9.04
N ILE A 98 -2.18 17.54 -9.50
CA ILE A 98 -1.04 17.70 -10.42
C ILE A 98 -1.51 18.35 -11.73
N VAL A 99 -2.60 17.84 -12.33
CA VAL A 99 -3.15 18.37 -13.59
C VAL A 99 -3.60 19.82 -13.43
N SER A 100 -4.31 20.15 -12.35
CA SER A 100 -4.73 21.53 -12.08
C SER A 100 -3.54 22.47 -11.86
N GLY A 101 -2.48 22.01 -11.19
CA GLY A 101 -1.23 22.76 -11.01
C GLY A 101 -0.50 23.01 -12.34
N ILE A 102 -0.42 22.00 -13.22
CA ILE A 102 0.20 22.14 -14.56
C ILE A 102 -0.55 23.16 -15.40
N ILE A 103 -1.89 23.04 -15.47
CA ILE A 103 -2.74 23.98 -16.23
C ILE A 103 -2.53 25.42 -15.77
N ARG A 104 -2.42 25.62 -14.45
CA ARG A 104 -2.22 26.95 -13.86
C ARG A 104 -0.87 27.55 -14.24
N VAL A 105 0.20 26.74 -14.23
CA VAL A 105 1.56 27.16 -14.63
C VAL A 105 1.65 27.48 -16.12
N THR A 106 0.96 26.74 -16.99
CA THR A 106 0.98 27.01 -18.44
C THR A 106 0.21 28.25 -18.87
N ARG A 107 -0.65 28.80 -17.99
CA ARG A 107 -1.54 29.94 -18.31
C ARG A 107 -1.03 31.28 -17.78
N THR A 108 0.04 31.27 -16.98
CA THR A 108 0.79 32.44 -16.49
C THR A 108 2.05 32.65 -17.31
#